data_AF-A0A0A2HVY1-F1
#
_entry.id   AF-A0A0A2HVY1-F1
#
_cell.length_a   1.000
_cell.length_b   1.000
_cell.length_c   1.000
_cell.angle_alpha   90.00
_cell.angle_beta   90.00
_cell.angle_gamma   90.00
#
_symmetry.space_group_name_H-M   'P 1'
#
loop_
_entity.id
_entity.type
_entity.pdbx_description
1 polymer ?
#
loop_
_entity_poly.entity_id
_entity_poly.type
_entity_poly.pdbx_seq_one_letter_code
_entity_poly.pdbx_strand_id
1 'polypeptide(L)'
;MVRRYVHGWGIFLLIVSMTIFNTGLAARAASGEATPAADDTETATPQEARDVAAEYQVENITKKAQGSEPQTTTSGSARKTLIYGGIAAAAVVGAVALAAGSGGGGSSSAAEEEESVPAEPTEEPVGADLNGTNWVGSLTLADDGIRESITATVRQNGSDLEITTSTSKGYGRKFIGTIDEDAYIEVEDQDTGEIWTTHYDLARWNMIDLYDFVNNYKDLDRLYLERYSKE
;
A
#
# COMPACT_ATOMS: atom_id res chain seq x y z
N MET A 1 -25.74 -34.82 40.82
CA MET A 1 -24.92 -35.86 40.16
C MET A 1 -24.49 -35.31 38.81
N VAL A 2 -23.35 -34.61 38.70
CA VAL A 2 -21.98 -35.13 38.53
C VAL A 2 -21.78 -35.84 37.18
N ARG A 3 -21.33 -35.10 36.15
CA ARG A 3 -20.00 -35.28 35.51
C ARG A 3 -19.76 -34.22 34.43
N ARG A 4 -18.78 -33.35 34.70
CA ARG A 4 -18.10 -32.50 33.71
C ARG A 4 -17.06 -33.38 33.00
N TYR A 5 -16.98 -33.31 31.67
CA TYR A 5 -15.80 -33.78 30.94
C TYR A 5 -15.13 -32.58 30.29
N VAL A 6 -13.99 -32.21 30.88
CA VAL A 6 -12.98 -31.31 30.33
C VAL A 6 -11.85 -32.23 29.88
N HIS A 7 -11.57 -32.30 28.58
CA HIS A 7 -10.37 -32.86 27.96
C HIS A 7 -10.09 -31.93 26.76
N GLY A 8 -8.89 -31.46 26.47
CA GLY A 8 -7.58 -31.72 27.02
C GLY A 8 -6.60 -31.01 26.09
N TRP A 9 -5.55 -30.45 26.67
CA TRP A 9 -4.48 -29.73 25.99
C TRP A 9 -3.85 -30.51 24.83
N GLY A 10 -3.41 -29.79 23.80
CA GLY A 10 -2.60 -30.32 22.72
C GLY A 10 -1.77 -29.21 22.05
N ILE A 11 -0.89 -28.59 22.83
CA ILE A 11 0.22 -27.79 22.31
C ILE A 11 1.21 -28.78 21.67
N PHE A 12 1.43 -28.68 20.37
CA PHE A 12 2.64 -29.19 19.73
C PHE A 12 3.28 -28.10 18.89
N LEU A 13 4.40 -27.64 19.41
CA LEU A 13 5.24 -26.53 18.96
C LEU A 13 6.55 -27.19 18.54
N LEU A 14 6.83 -27.36 17.24
CA LEU A 14 8.19 -27.61 16.76
C LEU A 14 8.30 -27.52 15.22
N ILE A 15 8.68 -26.37 14.67
CA ILE A 15 9.37 -26.32 13.35
C ILE A 15 10.58 -25.40 13.46
N VAL A 16 11.69 -26.07 13.79
CA VAL A 16 13.09 -25.88 13.37
C VAL A 16 13.43 -24.56 12.65
N SER A 17 14.21 -23.71 13.32
CA SER A 17 14.94 -22.61 12.68
C SER A 17 16.07 -23.17 11.81
N MET A 18 16.07 -22.86 10.52
CA MET A 18 17.21 -23.13 9.65
C MET A 18 17.98 -21.83 9.40
N THR A 19 18.92 -21.54 10.29
CA THR A 19 19.88 -20.44 10.17
C THR A 19 20.96 -20.86 9.16
N ILE A 20 20.88 -20.36 7.92
CA ILE A 20 21.99 -20.50 6.97
C ILE A 20 22.97 -19.35 7.24
N PHE A 21 24.05 -19.69 7.94
CA PHE A 21 25.26 -18.87 7.98
C PHE A 21 25.87 -18.83 6.57
N ASN A 22 25.87 -17.65 5.93
CA ASN A 22 26.71 -17.40 4.77
C ASN A 22 27.89 -16.52 5.19
N THR A 23 28.83 -17.11 5.92
CA THR A 23 30.17 -16.53 6.15
C THR A 23 31.03 -16.77 4.91
N GLY A 24 30.93 -15.85 3.96
CA GLY A 24 31.87 -15.74 2.84
C GLY A 24 33.18 -15.08 3.30
N LEU A 25 34.07 -15.90 3.86
CA LEU A 25 35.44 -15.58 4.23
C LEU A 25 36.29 -15.43 2.95
N ALA A 26 36.49 -14.21 2.45
CA ALA A 26 37.50 -13.92 1.43
C ALA A 26 38.78 -13.44 2.10
N ALA A 27 39.65 -14.39 2.45
CA ALA A 27 41.04 -14.12 2.77
C ALA A 27 41.81 -13.81 1.48
N ARG A 28 42.34 -12.59 1.35
CA ARG A 28 43.37 -12.26 0.36
C ARG A 28 44.61 -11.78 1.11
N ALA A 29 45.60 -12.65 1.20
CA ALA A 29 46.91 -12.34 1.75
C ALA A 29 47.81 -11.68 0.69
N ALA A 30 48.36 -10.53 1.10
CA ALA A 30 49.73 -10.02 0.92
C ALA A 30 50.47 -10.17 -0.43
N SER A 31 50.93 -9.05 -0.98
CA SER A 31 52.38 -8.74 -1.15
C SER A 31 52.56 -7.55 -2.09
N GLY A 32 53.32 -6.53 -1.67
CA GLY A 32 53.83 -5.47 -2.54
C GLY A 32 54.19 -4.17 -1.81
N GLU A 33 55.49 -3.94 -1.64
CA GLU A 33 56.16 -2.84 -0.93
C GLU A 33 55.91 -1.40 -1.46
N ALA A 34 55.73 -0.49 -0.50
CA ALA A 34 56.37 0.84 -0.28
C ALA A 34 56.81 1.69 -1.50
N THR A 35 56.33 2.93 -1.68
CA THR A 35 56.74 4.22 -1.04
C THR A 35 56.18 5.40 -1.90
N PRO A 36 56.37 6.71 -1.59
CA PRO A 36 55.78 7.48 -0.50
C PRO A 36 55.12 8.80 -1.00
N ALA A 37 54.66 9.61 -0.02
CA ALA A 37 54.48 11.07 -0.03
C ALA A 37 53.07 11.64 -0.29
N ALA A 38 52.55 12.21 0.82
CA ALA A 38 51.86 13.49 0.97
C ALA A 38 50.69 13.82 0.03
N ASP A 39 49.49 13.84 0.61
CA ASP A 39 48.59 14.98 0.41
C ASP A 39 47.67 15.13 1.62
N ASP A 40 47.57 16.35 2.14
CA ASP A 40 46.72 16.73 3.25
C ASP A 40 45.28 16.79 2.76
N THR A 41 44.44 15.81 3.13
CA THR A 41 42.99 15.90 2.90
C THR A 41 42.26 15.83 4.22
N GLU A 42 41.68 16.98 4.53
CA GLU A 42 40.78 17.33 5.62
C GLU A 42 39.74 16.23 5.90
N THR A 43 39.83 15.62 7.08
CA THR A 43 38.85 14.66 7.59
C THR A 43 37.63 15.40 8.11
N ALA A 44 36.63 15.58 7.25
CA ALA A 44 35.29 15.97 7.68
C ALA A 44 34.70 14.89 8.61
N THR A 45 34.23 15.33 9.79
CA THR A 45 33.68 14.45 10.82
C THR A 45 32.28 13.92 10.43
N PRO A 46 31.85 12.74 10.92
CA PRO A 46 30.58 12.09 10.52
C PRO A 46 29.29 12.79 10.98
N GLN A 47 29.36 14.05 11.43
CA GLN A 47 28.25 14.78 12.03
C GLN A 47 27.69 15.90 11.14
N GLU A 48 28.44 16.35 10.12
CA GLU A 48 27.95 17.34 9.12
C GLU A 48 27.22 16.70 7.92
N ALA A 49 27.32 15.39 7.72
CA ALA A 49 26.58 14.69 6.66
C ALA A 49 25.10 14.43 7.01
N ARG A 50 24.66 14.75 8.23
CA ARG A 50 23.25 14.59 8.67
C ARG A 50 22.42 15.86 8.56
N ASP A 51 23.04 17.03 8.48
CA ASP A 51 22.29 18.30 8.39
C ASP A 51 22.13 18.81 6.95
N VAL A 52 22.86 18.27 5.96
CA VAL A 52 22.71 18.68 4.53
C VAL A 52 21.67 17.84 3.78
N ALA A 53 21.25 16.68 4.31
CA ALA A 53 20.21 15.84 3.71
C ALA A 53 18.77 16.31 4.02
N ALA A 54 18.60 17.21 4.99
CA ALA A 54 17.30 17.77 5.37
C ALA A 54 16.89 19.02 4.58
N GLU A 55 17.82 19.65 3.84
CA GLU A 55 17.55 20.89 3.09
C GLU A 55 17.25 20.64 1.59
N TYR A 56 17.53 19.45 1.06
CA TYR A 56 17.27 19.11 -0.36
C TYR A 56 15.88 18.51 -0.67
N GLN A 57 15.02 18.34 0.33
CA GLN A 57 13.65 17.82 0.16
C GLN A 57 12.56 18.91 0.10
N VAL A 58 12.89 20.19 0.35
CA VAL A 58 11.90 21.29 0.36
C VAL A 58 11.87 22.10 -0.96
N GLU A 59 12.94 22.07 -1.77
CA GLU A 59 12.98 22.85 -3.02
C GLU A 59 12.29 22.20 -4.23
N ASN A 60 12.02 20.89 -4.21
CA ASN A 60 11.37 20.22 -5.34
C ASN A 60 9.84 20.16 -5.28
N ILE A 61 9.22 20.53 -4.16
CA ILE A 61 7.76 20.63 -4.04
C ILE A 61 7.27 22.01 -4.51
N THR A 62 8.13 23.04 -4.51
CA THR A 62 7.74 24.41 -4.88
C THR A 62 7.84 24.71 -6.38
N LYS A 63 8.54 23.89 -7.18
CA LYS A 63 8.69 24.11 -8.64
C LYS A 63 7.65 23.41 -9.53
N LYS A 64 6.78 22.54 -8.99
CA LYS A 64 5.68 21.92 -9.76
C LYS A 64 4.31 22.59 -9.59
N ALA A 65 4.19 23.64 -8.77
CA ALA A 65 2.94 24.38 -8.58
C ALA A 65 2.81 25.66 -9.45
N GLN A 66 3.76 25.93 -10.35
CA GLN A 66 3.84 27.20 -11.11
C GLN A 66 3.94 27.01 -12.63
N GLY A 67 3.15 26.09 -13.20
CA GLY A 67 3.19 25.83 -14.63
C GLY A 67 1.96 25.14 -15.19
N SER A 68 0.77 25.67 -14.92
CA SER A 68 -0.43 25.31 -15.67
C SER A 68 -1.34 26.54 -15.77
N GLU A 69 -1.05 27.39 -16.74
CA GLU A 69 -1.98 28.42 -17.18
C GLU A 69 -3.25 27.74 -17.72
N PRO A 70 -4.46 28.18 -17.32
CA PRO A 70 -5.70 27.63 -17.86
C PRO A 70 -5.88 28.10 -19.31
N GLN A 71 -5.69 27.18 -20.27
CA GLN A 71 -6.11 27.38 -21.66
C GLN A 71 -7.64 27.41 -21.73
N THR A 72 -8.19 28.60 -21.96
CA THR A 72 -9.62 28.81 -22.20
C THR A 72 -9.92 28.55 -23.68
N THR A 73 -10.50 27.41 -24.01
CA THR A 73 -11.09 27.18 -25.34
C THR A 73 -12.43 27.90 -25.42
N THR A 74 -12.45 29.04 -26.11
CA THR A 74 -13.69 29.75 -26.45
C THR A 74 -14.13 29.33 -27.84
N SER A 75 -15.26 28.61 -27.92
CA SER A 75 -16.03 28.45 -29.15
C SER A 75 -17.49 28.82 -28.88
N GLY A 76 -18.00 29.78 -29.66
CA GLY A 76 -19.43 29.86 -29.98
C GLY A 76 -20.33 30.77 -29.14
N SER A 77 -20.66 31.92 -29.74
CA SER A 77 -22.00 32.53 -29.77
C SER A 77 -22.61 33.14 -28.49
N ALA A 78 -22.51 34.48 -28.43
CA ALA A 78 -23.51 35.43 -27.94
C ALA A 78 -24.29 35.10 -26.64
N ARG A 79 -23.86 35.71 -25.52
CA ARG A 79 -24.60 36.71 -24.70
C ARG A 79 -24.13 36.71 -23.24
N LYS A 80 -23.91 37.93 -22.73
CA LYS A 80 -23.95 38.38 -21.32
C LYS A 80 -22.99 37.72 -20.31
N THR A 81 -21.90 38.46 -20.07
CA THR A 81 -21.07 38.47 -18.86
C THR A 81 -21.91 38.59 -17.58
N LEU A 82 -21.63 37.72 -16.60
CA LEU A 82 -21.80 37.99 -15.17
C LEU A 82 -20.85 37.11 -14.36
N ILE A 83 -19.82 37.74 -13.81
CA ILE A 83 -18.88 37.19 -12.83
C ILE A 83 -19.52 37.38 -11.45
N TYR A 84 -19.66 36.30 -10.69
CA TYR A 84 -19.90 36.26 -9.23
C TYR A 84 -19.68 34.79 -8.84
N GLY A 85 -18.64 34.36 -8.10
CA GLY A 85 -18.26 34.83 -6.78
C GLY A 85 -19.16 34.15 -5.74
N GLY A 86 -18.69 33.13 -5.01
CA GLY A 86 -19.44 32.62 -3.87
C GLY A 86 -19.26 31.15 -3.54
N ILE A 87 -18.42 30.91 -2.54
CA ILE A 87 -18.31 29.69 -1.74
C ILE A 87 -19.68 29.41 -1.11
N ALA A 88 -20.20 28.20 -1.23
CA ALA A 88 -21.35 27.73 -0.45
C ALA A 88 -21.09 26.32 0.06
N ALA A 89 -20.60 26.24 1.30
CA ALA A 89 -20.62 25.03 2.09
C ALA A 89 -22.09 24.72 2.44
N ALA A 90 -22.62 23.61 1.91
CA ALA A 90 -23.90 23.08 2.31
C ALA A 90 -23.68 21.92 3.28
N ALA A 91 -23.76 22.21 4.57
CA ALA A 91 -23.91 21.21 5.61
C ALA A 91 -25.29 20.56 5.49
N VAL A 92 -25.34 19.29 5.07
CA VAL A 92 -26.57 18.49 5.11
C VAL A 92 -26.60 17.75 6.44
N VAL A 93 -27.34 18.32 7.40
CA VAL A 93 -27.74 17.65 8.63
C VAL A 93 -28.92 16.73 8.28
N GLY A 94 -28.62 15.47 7.97
CA GLY A 94 -29.62 14.41 7.77
C GLY A 94 -29.95 13.72 9.09
N ALA A 95 -31.21 13.77 9.51
CA ALA A 95 -31.72 13.21 10.75
C ALA A 95 -31.60 11.67 10.78
N VAL A 96 -31.01 11.14 11.86
CA VAL A 96 -31.01 9.71 12.19
C VAL A 96 -32.36 9.36 12.83
N ALA A 97 -33.19 8.59 12.11
CA ALA A 97 -34.38 7.99 12.69
C ALA A 97 -33.98 6.72 13.46
N LEU A 98 -33.92 6.84 14.79
CA LEU A 98 -33.83 5.71 15.73
C LEU A 98 -35.14 4.91 15.71
N ALA A 99 -35.23 3.91 14.84
CA ALA A 99 -36.28 2.90 14.93
C ALA A 99 -35.89 1.83 15.95
N ALA A 100 -36.34 2.01 17.19
CA ALA A 100 -36.36 0.96 18.19
C ALA A 100 -37.46 -0.06 17.82
N GLY A 101 -37.05 -1.24 17.37
CA GLY A 101 -37.93 -2.37 17.07
C GLY A 101 -37.44 -3.63 17.77
N SER A 102 -38.11 -4.00 18.86
CA SER A 102 -37.92 -5.26 19.58
C SER A 102 -38.70 -6.40 18.92
N GLY A 103 -38.08 -7.58 18.84
CA GLY A 103 -38.74 -8.87 18.52
C GLY A 103 -37.78 -9.73 17.71
N GLY A 104 -37.26 -10.88 18.15
CA GLY A 104 -37.88 -11.90 18.99
C GLY A 104 -38.31 -13.05 18.08
N GLY A 105 -37.49 -14.10 17.95
CA GLY A 105 -37.84 -15.30 17.19
C GLY A 105 -36.62 -16.07 16.71
N GLY A 106 -36.06 -16.90 17.59
CA GLY A 106 -35.04 -17.86 17.21
C GLY A 106 -35.59 -18.92 16.26
N SER A 107 -34.89 -19.14 15.15
CA SER A 107 -34.99 -20.36 14.37
C SER A 107 -33.59 -20.67 13.86
N SER A 108 -32.96 -21.65 14.49
CA SER A 108 -31.65 -22.18 14.14
C SER A 108 -31.78 -23.01 12.86
N SER A 109 -31.71 -22.35 11.71
CA SER A 109 -31.30 -22.99 10.47
C SER A 109 -29.78 -22.90 10.41
N ALA A 110 -29.12 -24.06 10.47
CA ALA A 110 -27.72 -24.19 10.10
C ALA A 110 -27.58 -23.68 8.67
N ALA A 111 -27.09 -22.44 8.53
CA ALA A 111 -26.68 -21.91 7.26
C ALA A 111 -25.44 -22.71 6.87
N GLU A 112 -25.61 -23.60 5.90
CA GLU A 112 -24.50 -24.02 5.07
C GLU A 112 -23.91 -22.72 4.51
N GLU A 113 -22.69 -22.39 4.95
CA GLU A 113 -21.90 -21.31 4.37
C GLU A 113 -21.70 -21.70 2.91
N GLU A 114 -22.60 -21.27 2.02
CA GLU A 114 -22.39 -21.39 0.60
C GLU A 114 -21.14 -20.57 0.28
N GLU A 115 -20.05 -21.31 0.02
CA GLU A 115 -18.80 -20.80 -0.48
C GLU A 115 -19.10 -20.04 -1.78
N SER A 116 -19.32 -18.73 -1.65
CA SER A 116 -19.72 -17.87 -2.75
C SER A 116 -18.59 -17.86 -3.76
N VAL A 117 -18.80 -18.52 -4.91
CA VAL A 117 -17.87 -18.46 -6.03
C VAL A 117 -17.66 -16.98 -6.37
N PRO A 118 -16.41 -16.49 -6.36
CA PRO A 118 -16.11 -15.11 -6.71
C PRO A 118 -16.68 -14.79 -8.08
N ALA A 119 -17.44 -13.70 -8.18
CA ALA A 119 -18.00 -13.28 -9.45
C ALA A 119 -16.87 -12.98 -10.45
N GLU A 120 -17.00 -13.51 -11.66
CA GLU A 120 -16.13 -13.14 -12.78
C GLU A 120 -16.23 -11.63 -13.04
N PRO A 121 -15.13 -10.97 -13.46
CA PRO A 121 -15.17 -9.55 -13.80
C PRO A 121 -16.17 -9.30 -14.92
N THR A 122 -17.06 -8.32 -14.70
CA THR A 122 -18.13 -7.97 -15.64
C THR A 122 -17.75 -6.83 -16.58
N GLU A 123 -16.71 -6.08 -16.23
CA GLU A 123 -16.25 -4.89 -16.94
C GLU A 123 -14.76 -5.01 -17.32
N GLU A 124 -14.39 -4.38 -18.44
CA GLU A 124 -13.00 -4.35 -18.90
C GLU A 124 -12.13 -3.52 -17.92
N PRO A 125 -10.87 -3.94 -17.67
CA PRO A 125 -9.96 -3.18 -16.80
C PRO A 125 -9.75 -1.73 -17.25
N VAL A 126 -9.86 -0.78 -16.31
CA VAL A 126 -9.47 0.62 -16.50
C VAL A 126 -7.98 0.79 -16.20
N GLY A 127 -7.26 1.53 -17.06
CA GLY A 127 -5.81 1.77 -16.89
C GLY A 127 -4.97 0.52 -17.17
N ALA A 128 -4.12 0.14 -16.23
CA ALA A 128 -3.34 -1.09 -16.32
C ALA A 128 -4.22 -2.31 -16.00
N ASP A 129 -4.10 -3.38 -16.79
CA ASP A 129 -4.74 -4.66 -16.47
C ASP A 129 -3.95 -5.40 -15.40
N LEU A 130 -4.48 -5.44 -14.18
CA LEU A 130 -3.84 -6.00 -13.00
C LEU A 130 -4.39 -7.37 -12.58
N ASN A 131 -5.44 -7.89 -13.26
CA ASN A 131 -6.07 -9.16 -12.90
C ASN A 131 -5.06 -10.31 -12.89
N GLY A 132 -4.98 -11.07 -11.79
CA GLY A 132 -4.16 -12.28 -11.74
C GLY A 132 -3.97 -12.84 -10.33
N THR A 133 -3.62 -14.13 -10.25
CA THR A 133 -3.44 -14.85 -8.97
C THR A 133 -1.98 -15.11 -8.59
N ASN A 134 -1.05 -14.79 -9.50
CA ASN A 134 0.37 -15.15 -9.43
C ASN A 134 1.29 -13.99 -9.03
N TRP A 135 0.77 -13.01 -8.30
CA TRP A 135 1.58 -11.88 -7.82
C TRP A 135 2.47 -12.31 -6.66
N VAL A 136 3.71 -11.85 -6.67
CA VAL A 136 4.70 -12.08 -5.61
C VAL A 136 5.37 -10.77 -5.23
N GLY A 137 5.83 -10.65 -3.99
CA GLY A 137 6.44 -9.39 -3.58
C GLY A 137 6.80 -9.32 -2.11
N SER A 138 6.78 -8.10 -1.56
CA SER A 138 7.05 -7.87 -0.15
C SER A 138 6.20 -6.75 0.45
N LEU A 139 5.76 -6.98 1.69
CA LEU A 139 5.24 -5.96 2.58
C LEU A 139 6.37 -5.49 3.50
N THR A 140 6.60 -4.18 3.58
CA THR A 140 7.54 -3.54 4.49
C THR A 140 6.77 -2.58 5.37
N LEU A 141 6.81 -2.79 6.68
CA LEU A 141 6.21 -1.89 7.66
C LEU A 141 7.35 -1.16 8.39
N ALA A 142 7.27 0.16 8.44
CA ALA A 142 8.31 0.99 9.00
C ALA A 142 8.33 0.92 10.53
N ASP A 143 7.16 0.82 11.16
CA ASP A 143 7.00 0.82 12.62
C ASP A 143 7.65 -0.40 13.30
N ASP A 144 7.57 -1.56 12.66
CA ASP A 144 8.13 -2.81 13.19
C ASP A 144 9.50 -3.14 12.57
N GLY A 145 9.92 -2.42 11.52
CA GLY A 145 11.12 -2.69 10.74
C GLY A 145 11.09 -4.05 10.04
N ILE A 146 9.91 -4.63 9.82
CA ILE A 146 9.73 -5.96 9.27
C ILE A 146 9.52 -5.86 7.76
N ARG A 147 10.21 -6.75 7.05
CA ARG A 147 9.96 -7.05 5.65
C ARG A 147 9.52 -8.50 5.52
N GLU A 148 8.31 -8.70 5.02
CA GLU A 148 7.72 -10.02 4.80
C GLU A 148 7.57 -10.28 3.30
N SER A 149 7.99 -11.47 2.84
CA SER A 149 7.69 -11.94 1.50
C SER A 149 6.25 -12.46 1.43
N ILE A 150 5.53 -12.07 0.39
CA ILE A 150 4.11 -12.36 0.24
C ILE A 150 3.77 -12.80 -1.19
N THR A 151 2.63 -13.47 -1.32
CA THR A 151 1.92 -13.65 -2.58
C THR A 151 0.65 -12.81 -2.56
N ALA A 152 0.10 -12.48 -3.72
CA ALA A 152 -1.17 -11.77 -3.82
C ALA A 152 -2.06 -12.27 -4.97
N THR A 153 -3.35 -12.06 -4.81
CA THR A 153 -4.35 -12.14 -5.87
C THR A 153 -4.94 -10.75 -6.07
N VAL A 154 -5.01 -10.32 -7.31
CA VAL A 154 -5.57 -9.03 -7.70
C VAL A 154 -6.78 -9.28 -8.59
N ARG A 155 -7.90 -8.67 -8.23
CA ARG A 155 -9.13 -8.65 -9.02
C ARG A 155 -9.47 -7.22 -9.37
N GLN A 156 -9.78 -7.01 -10.64
CA GLN A 156 -10.13 -5.72 -11.18
C GLN A 156 -11.39 -5.85 -12.02
N ASN A 157 -12.38 -5.02 -11.72
CA ASN A 157 -13.64 -4.92 -12.44
C ASN A 157 -13.87 -3.46 -12.81
N GLY A 158 -13.58 -3.08 -14.04
CA GLY A 158 -13.55 -1.66 -14.40
C GLY A 158 -12.47 -0.91 -13.64
N SER A 159 -12.88 0.13 -12.91
CA SER A 159 -12.03 0.89 -11.98
C SER A 159 -11.92 0.26 -10.60
N ASP A 160 -12.80 -0.68 -10.24
CA ASP A 160 -12.80 -1.27 -8.90
C ASP A 160 -11.65 -2.27 -8.78
N LEU A 161 -10.93 -2.20 -7.66
CA LEU A 161 -9.74 -3.00 -7.40
C LEU A 161 -9.83 -3.69 -6.02
N GLU A 162 -9.59 -5.00 -6.00
CA GLU A 162 -9.41 -5.81 -4.80
C GLU A 162 -8.04 -6.47 -4.85
N ILE A 163 -7.23 -6.27 -3.81
CA ILE A 163 -5.92 -6.92 -3.65
C ILE A 163 -5.97 -7.73 -2.36
N THR A 164 -5.76 -9.03 -2.45
CA THR A 164 -5.66 -9.92 -1.29
C THR A 164 -4.25 -10.49 -1.21
N THR A 165 -3.58 -10.36 -0.07
CA THR A 165 -2.21 -10.84 0.13
C THR A 165 -2.13 -11.98 1.15
N SER A 166 -1.00 -12.68 1.17
CA SER A 166 -0.72 -13.76 2.11
C SER A 166 -0.04 -13.30 3.41
N THR A 167 0.02 -12.00 3.70
CA THR A 167 0.71 -11.50 4.89
C THR A 167 0.11 -12.08 6.18
N SER A 168 0.98 -12.36 7.15
CA SER A 168 0.58 -12.77 8.50
C SER A 168 0.30 -11.58 9.43
N LYS A 169 0.48 -10.35 8.94
CA LYS A 169 0.35 -9.12 9.73
C LYS A 169 -1.10 -8.70 9.91
N GLY A 170 -1.30 -7.83 10.89
CA GLY A 170 -2.56 -7.11 11.12
C GLY A 170 -2.94 -6.13 10.00
N TYR A 171 -2.03 -5.92 9.06
CA TYR A 171 -2.05 -4.93 8.00
C TYR A 171 -1.78 -5.65 6.67
N GLY A 172 -2.27 -5.08 5.58
CA GLY A 172 -1.98 -5.44 4.21
C GLY A 172 -2.60 -6.73 3.71
N ARG A 173 -3.56 -7.33 4.43
CA ARG A 173 -4.19 -8.60 4.03
C ARG A 173 -5.18 -8.42 2.90
N LYS A 174 -6.00 -7.37 2.97
CA LYS A 174 -7.00 -7.08 1.95
C LYS A 174 -7.13 -5.58 1.74
N PHE A 175 -7.04 -5.17 0.48
CA PHE A 175 -7.26 -3.81 0.04
C PHE A 175 -8.46 -3.75 -0.90
N ILE A 176 -9.29 -2.72 -0.74
CA ILE A 176 -10.41 -2.42 -1.65
C ILE A 176 -10.34 -0.95 -2.04
N GLY A 177 -10.48 -0.64 -3.31
CA GLY A 177 -10.53 0.73 -3.79
C GLY A 177 -10.56 0.80 -5.30
N THR A 178 -9.82 1.75 -5.87
CA THR A 178 -9.93 2.09 -7.28
C THR A 178 -8.59 2.28 -7.98
N ILE A 179 -8.63 2.10 -9.31
CA ILE A 179 -7.58 2.46 -10.26
C ILE A 179 -8.17 3.38 -11.34
N ASP A 180 -7.43 4.41 -11.73
CA ASP A 180 -7.84 5.33 -12.79
C ASP A 180 -7.20 5.01 -14.16
N GLU A 181 -7.56 5.81 -15.18
CA GLU A 181 -7.06 5.63 -16.56
C GLU A 181 -5.54 5.82 -16.68
N ASP A 182 -4.91 6.55 -15.76
CA ASP A 182 -3.46 6.77 -15.70
C ASP A 182 -2.74 5.69 -14.88
N ALA A 183 -3.48 4.67 -14.40
CA ALA A 183 -2.99 3.61 -13.53
C ALA A 183 -2.50 4.10 -12.15
N TYR A 184 -3.06 5.22 -11.66
CA TYR A 184 -2.96 5.59 -10.26
C TYR A 184 -3.93 4.75 -9.44
N ILE A 185 -3.45 4.18 -8.33
CA ILE A 185 -4.25 3.35 -7.42
C ILE A 185 -4.45 4.11 -6.11
N GLU A 186 -5.68 4.08 -5.61
CA GLU A 186 -6.06 4.47 -4.25
C GLU A 186 -6.92 3.36 -3.64
N VAL A 187 -6.43 2.71 -2.58
CA VAL A 187 -7.12 1.59 -1.93
C VAL A 187 -7.08 1.71 -0.41
N GLU A 188 -8.11 1.20 0.25
CA GLU A 188 -8.23 1.15 1.71
C GLU A 188 -7.89 -0.26 2.21
N ASP A 189 -6.96 -0.34 3.17
CA ASP A 189 -6.74 -1.57 3.94
C ASP A 189 -7.99 -1.88 4.77
N GLN A 190 -8.62 -3.01 4.50
CA GLN A 190 -9.90 -3.39 5.13
C GLN A 190 -9.77 -3.77 6.60
N ASP A 191 -8.55 -4.01 7.08
CA ASP A 191 -8.30 -4.32 8.48
C ASP A 191 -8.03 -3.06 9.32
N THR A 192 -7.38 -2.04 8.75
CA THR A 192 -6.93 -0.85 9.49
C THR A 192 -7.66 0.43 9.11
N GLY A 193 -8.28 0.46 7.93
CA GLY A 193 -8.94 1.63 7.35
C GLY A 193 -7.97 2.67 6.78
N GLU A 194 -6.69 2.33 6.64
CA GLU A 194 -5.67 3.22 6.10
C GLU A 194 -5.70 3.26 4.57
N ILE A 195 -5.38 4.43 4.00
CA ILE A 195 -5.38 4.64 2.55
C ILE A 195 -3.97 4.46 2.00
N TRP A 196 -3.86 3.58 1.02
CA TRP A 196 -2.63 3.21 0.33
C TRP A 196 -2.69 3.64 -1.13
N THR A 197 -1.59 4.18 -1.65
CA THR A 197 -1.55 4.74 -3.01
C THR A 197 -0.28 4.40 -3.78
N THR A 198 -0.31 4.47 -5.11
CA THR A 198 0.87 4.35 -6.01
C THR A 198 1.82 5.56 -5.95
N HIS A 199 1.88 6.28 -4.83
CA HIS A 199 2.43 7.62 -4.65
C HIS A 199 3.67 8.00 -5.52
N TYR A 200 4.64 7.10 -5.68
CA TYR A 200 5.90 7.36 -6.38
C TYR A 200 5.99 6.86 -7.83
N ASP A 201 5.26 5.82 -8.22
CA ASP A 201 5.27 5.27 -9.58
C ASP A 201 3.93 4.62 -9.90
N LEU A 202 3.43 4.85 -11.11
CA LEU A 202 2.12 4.36 -11.55
C LEU A 202 2.15 2.83 -11.68
N ALA A 203 0.98 2.21 -11.51
CA ALA A 203 0.87 0.76 -11.67
C ALA A 203 1.11 0.35 -13.12
N ARG A 204 1.67 -0.85 -13.29
CA ARG A 204 1.90 -1.48 -14.58
C ARG A 204 1.28 -2.87 -14.56
N TRP A 205 1.03 -3.42 -15.74
CA TRP A 205 0.49 -4.78 -15.87
C TRP A 205 1.31 -5.81 -15.07
N ASN A 206 2.59 -5.58 -14.83
CA ASN A 206 3.48 -6.49 -14.10
C ASN A 206 4.03 -5.95 -12.76
N MET A 207 3.58 -4.79 -12.30
CA MET A 207 4.10 -4.17 -11.08
C MET A 207 3.04 -3.30 -10.39
N ILE A 208 2.88 -3.51 -9.08
CA ILE A 208 2.10 -2.65 -8.18
C ILE A 208 3.02 -2.24 -7.04
N ASP A 209 3.04 -0.95 -6.70
CA ASP A 209 3.88 -0.42 -5.62
C ASP A 209 3.06 0.59 -4.80
N LEU A 210 2.47 0.12 -3.71
CA LEU A 210 1.61 0.92 -2.84
C LEU A 210 2.35 1.41 -1.61
N TYR A 211 1.92 2.57 -1.14
CA TYR A 211 2.54 3.32 -0.06
C TYR A 211 1.49 3.87 0.90
N ASP A 212 1.80 3.81 2.19
CA ASP A 212 1.09 4.49 3.26
C ASP A 212 2.06 5.31 4.11
N PHE A 213 1.70 6.58 4.35
CA PHE A 213 2.51 7.51 5.13
C PHE A 213 2.11 7.45 6.60
N VAL A 214 2.96 6.85 7.40
CA VAL A 214 2.75 6.71 8.85
C VAL A 214 3.58 7.74 9.64
N ASN A 215 3.32 7.84 10.94
CA ASN A 215 4.07 8.70 11.87
C ASN A 215 4.18 10.19 11.49
N ASN A 216 3.10 10.78 10.95
CA ASN A 216 3.09 12.15 10.42
C ASN A 216 4.09 12.34 9.26
N TYR A 217 4.04 11.47 8.26
CA TYR A 217 4.87 11.53 7.04
C TYR A 217 6.37 11.36 7.27
N LYS A 218 6.76 10.74 8.39
CA LYS A 218 8.16 10.47 8.70
C LYS A 218 8.62 9.10 8.24
N ASP A 219 7.67 8.18 8.18
CA ASP A 219 7.88 6.79 7.89
C ASP A 219 6.91 6.36 6.79
N LEU A 220 7.25 5.26 6.12
CA LEU A 220 6.58 4.83 4.91
C LEU A 220 6.44 3.32 4.92
N ASP A 221 5.19 2.88 5.00
CA ASP A 221 4.85 1.49 4.77
C ASP A 221 4.76 1.25 3.26
N ARG A 222 5.13 0.05 2.82
CA ARG A 222 5.26 -0.27 1.39
C ARG A 222 4.82 -1.68 1.07
N LEU A 223 3.93 -1.81 0.09
CA LEU A 223 3.53 -3.05 -0.53
C LEU A 223 4.02 -3.06 -1.98
N TYR A 224 5.06 -3.84 -2.24
CA TYR A 224 5.57 -4.03 -3.59
C TYR A 224 5.16 -5.42 -4.10
N LEU A 225 4.55 -5.48 -5.28
CA LEU A 225 4.13 -6.69 -5.98
C LEU A 225 4.63 -6.67 -7.42
N GLU A 226 5.03 -7.84 -7.91
CA GLU A 226 5.40 -8.07 -9.31
C GLU A 226 4.83 -9.40 -9.80
N ARG A 227 4.69 -9.51 -11.12
CA ARG A 227 4.39 -10.79 -11.80
C ARG A 227 5.15 -10.91 -13.10
N TYR A 228 5.44 -12.16 -13.51
CA TYR A 228 6.29 -12.42 -14.67
C TYR A 228 5.53 -12.65 -15.98
N SER A 229 4.23 -12.96 -15.90
CA SER A 229 3.39 -13.21 -17.08
C SER A 229 1.96 -12.74 -16.83
N LYS A 230 1.32 -12.28 -17.91
CA LYS A 230 -0.11 -12.01 -17.94
C LYS A 230 -0.85 -13.35 -18.07
N GLU A 231 -1.89 -13.54 -17.27
CA GLU A 231 -2.80 -14.71 -17.35
C GLU A 231 -3.83 -14.53 -18.48
#